data_AF-A0A925VRY1-F1
#
_entry.id   AF-A0A925VRY1-F1
#
_cell.length_a   1.000
_cell.length_b   1.000
_cell.length_c   1.000
_cell.angle_alpha   90.00
_cell.angle_beta   90.00
_cell.angle_gamma   90.00
#
_symmetry.space_group_name_H-M   'P 1'
#
loop_
_entity.id
_entity.type
_entity.pdbx_description
1 polymer ?
#
loop_
_entity_poly.entity_id
_entity_poly.type
_entity_poly.pdbx_seq_one_letter_code
_entity_poly.pdbx_strand_id
1 'polypeptide(L)' 'AEERRRRLQELSNGLSNEAIKDQLETPAYLRRQVKLENVTPSSERNISRFNLSDDNELLGDNRFLHDNVD' A
#
# COMPACT_ATOMS: atom_id res chain seq x y z
N ALA A 1 -17.74 34.78 -7.21
CA ALA A 1 -17.89 33.98 -8.45
C ALA A 1 -16.70 34.14 -9.40
N GLU A 2 -16.23 35.38 -9.62
CA GLU A 2 -15.09 35.68 -10.49
C GLU A 2 -13.77 35.04 -10.05
N GLU A 3 -13.47 35.03 -8.75
CA GLU A 3 -12.25 34.39 -8.21
C GLU A 3 -12.17 32.88 -8.56
N ARG A 4 -13.29 32.16 -8.45
CA ARG A 4 -13.39 30.75 -8.84
C ARG A 4 -13.13 30.57 -10.33
N ARG A 5 -13.71 31.44 -11.16
CA ARG A 5 -13.51 31.39 -12.62
C ARG A 5 -12.05 31.62 -12.99
N ARG A 6 -11.40 32.61 -12.36
CA ARG A 6 -9.98 32.89 -12.56
C ARG A 6 -9.09 31.70 -12.18
N ARG A 7 -9.31 31.10 -11.01
CA ARG A 7 -8.57 29.89 -10.58
C ARG A 7 -8.73 28.72 -11.54
N LEU A 8 -9.95 28.49 -12.05
CA LEU A 8 -10.20 27.42 -13.02
C LEU A 8 -9.48 27.71 -14.35
N GLN A 9 -9.45 28.97 -14.77
CA GLN A 9 -8.77 29.39 -16.00
C GLN A 9 -7.25 29.22 -15.89
N GLU A 10 -6.66 29.61 -14.75
CA GLU A 10 -5.24 29.40 -14.43
C GLU A 10 -4.86 27.90 -14.41
N LEU A 11 -5.74 27.02 -13.91
CA LEU A 11 -5.54 25.56 -13.98
C LEU A 11 -5.65 25.00 -15.41
N SER A 12 -6.52 25.57 -16.25
CA SER A 12 -6.75 25.11 -17.62
C SER A 12 -5.73 25.64 -18.63
N ASN A 13 -5.11 26.79 -18.34
CA ASN A 13 -4.13 27.45 -19.21
C ASN A 13 -2.78 26.73 -19.12
N GLY A 14 -2.64 25.64 -19.86
CA GLY A 14 -1.34 24.96 -20.00
C GLY A 14 -1.43 23.50 -20.41
N LEU A 15 -2.62 22.91 -20.40
CA LEU A 15 -2.84 21.53 -20.80
C LEU A 15 -3.24 21.48 -22.28
N SER A 16 -2.27 21.19 -23.15
CA SER A 16 -2.57 20.86 -24.55
C SER A 16 -3.35 19.54 -24.60
N ASN A 17 -4.18 19.35 -25.63
CA ASN A 17 -4.90 18.08 -25.82
C ASN A 17 -3.94 16.87 -25.84
N GLU A 18 -2.75 17.06 -26.40
CA GLU A 18 -1.72 16.01 -26.43
C GLU A 18 -1.16 15.69 -25.05
N ALA A 19 -0.89 16.72 -24.22
CA ALA A 19 -0.42 16.52 -22.85
C ALA A 19 -1.49 15.85 -21.96
N ILE A 20 -2.76 16.12 -22.20
CA ILE A 20 -3.87 15.46 -21.50
C ILE A 20 -3.93 13.98 -21.89
N LYS A 21 -3.78 13.67 -23.19
CA LYS A 21 -3.80 12.30 -23.68
C LYS A 21 -2.70 11.45 -23.04
N ASP A 22 -1.47 11.96 -22.99
CA ASP A 22 -0.34 11.28 -22.35
C ASP A 22 -0.56 11.07 -20.83
N GLN A 23 -1.16 12.06 -20.14
CA GLN A 23 -1.50 11.93 -18.71
C GLN A 23 -2.57 10.89 -18.41
N LEU A 24 -3.46 10.60 -19.37
CA LEU A 24 -4.52 9.60 -19.25
C LEU A 24 -4.01 8.20 -19.56
N GLU A 25 -3.11 8.07 -20.54
CA GLU A 25 -2.53 6.79 -20.97
C GLU A 25 -1.48 6.29 -19.98
N THR A 26 -0.68 7.21 -19.42
CA THR A 26 0.41 6.86 -18.49
C THR A 26 -0.05 6.91 -17.02
N PRO A 27 0.03 5.79 -16.28
CA PRO A 27 -0.24 5.75 -14.85
C PRO A 27 0.53 6.80 -14.03
N ALA A 28 -0.09 7.29 -12.97
CA ALA A 28 0.48 8.36 -12.15
C ALA A 28 1.85 8.02 -11.53
N TYR A 29 2.09 6.75 -11.15
CA TYR A 29 3.35 6.32 -10.58
C TYR A 29 4.50 6.42 -11.59
N LEU A 30 4.25 6.08 -12.86
CA LEU A 30 5.23 6.25 -13.94
C LEU A 30 5.46 7.73 -14.26
N ARG A 31 4.37 8.51 -14.39
CA ARG A 31 4.46 9.96 -14.66
C ARG A 31 5.26 10.72 -13.58
N ARG A 32 5.15 10.30 -12.32
CA ARG A 32 5.84 10.91 -11.19
C ARG A 32 7.19 10.28 -10.86
N GLN A 33 7.66 9.30 -11.64
CA GLN A 33 8.88 8.54 -11.38
C GLN A 33 8.90 7.93 -9.95
N VAL A 34 7.73 7.51 -9.47
CA VAL A 34 7.56 6.86 -8.17
C VAL A 34 7.79 5.37 -8.35
N LYS A 35 8.86 4.86 -7.75
CA LYS A 35 9.12 3.43 -7.67
C LYS A 35 8.18 2.80 -6.65
N LEU A 36 7.39 1.82 -7.09
CA LEU A 36 6.56 1.02 -6.21
C LEU A 36 7.43 -0.07 -5.59
N GLU A 37 7.49 -0.11 -4.26
CA GLU A 37 8.14 -1.19 -3.54
C GLU A 37 7.22 -2.42 -3.54
N ASN A 38 7.79 -3.61 -3.80
CA ASN A 38 7.07 -4.87 -3.65
C ASN A 38 7.01 -5.21 -2.16
N VAL A 39 5.95 -4.73 -1.50
CA VAL A 39 5.67 -5.03 -0.10
C VAL A 39 4.63 -6.13 0.00
N THR A 40 4.79 -6.98 1.01
CA THR A 40 3.79 -7.97 1.41
C THR A 40 2.44 -7.30 1.60
N PRO A 41 1.37 -7.74 0.90
CA PRO A 41 0.03 -7.20 1.09
C PRO A 41 -0.39 -7.28 2.56
N SER A 42 -1.09 -6.27 3.07
CA SER A 42 -1.57 -6.27 4.46
C SER A 42 -2.59 -7.38 4.76
N SER A 43 -3.22 -7.92 3.71
CA SER A 43 -4.12 -9.07 3.79
C SER A 43 -3.39 -10.41 3.88
N GLU A 44 -2.07 -10.44 3.71
CA GLU A 44 -1.30 -11.66 3.90
C GLU A 44 -1.33 -12.07 5.37
N ARG A 45 -1.59 -13.35 5.61
CA ARG A 45 -1.63 -13.89 6.98
C ARG A 45 -0.22 -13.93 7.55
N ASN A 46 0.04 -13.06 8.51
CA ASN A 46 1.23 -13.14 9.37
C ASN A 46 1.09 -14.34 10.31
N ILE A 47 1.33 -15.56 9.81
CA ILE A 47 1.39 -16.74 10.67
C ILE A 47 2.60 -16.58 11.60
N SER A 48 2.32 -16.39 12.88
CA SER A 48 3.35 -16.43 13.92
C SER A 48 4.02 -17.81 13.88
N ARG A 49 5.32 -17.86 14.20
CA ARG A 49 6.02 -19.14 14.44
C ARG A 49 5.35 -19.97 15.54
N PHE A 50 4.56 -19.32 16.38
CA PHE A 50 3.74 -19.91 17.43
C PHE A 50 2.27 -19.68 17.06
N ASN A 51 1.57 -20.74 16.70
CA ASN A 51 0.12 -20.71 16.55
C ASN A 51 -0.51 -21.30 17.82
N LEU A 52 -1.65 -20.75 18.25
CA LEU A 52 -2.45 -21.35 19.33
C LEU A 52 -3.41 -22.36 18.69
N SER A 53 -3.53 -23.55 19.25
CA SER A 53 -4.63 -24.46 18.93
C SER A 53 -5.94 -23.94 19.52
N ASP A 54 -7.07 -24.54 19.13
CA ASP A 54 -8.39 -24.26 19.71
C ASP A 54 -8.43 -24.54 21.23
N ASP A 55 -7.49 -25.35 21.72
CA ASP A 55 -7.29 -25.67 23.14
C ASP A 55 -6.32 -24.70 23.86
N ASN A 56 -5.92 -23.60 23.19
CA ASN A 56 -4.94 -22.61 23.67
C ASN A 56 -3.54 -23.18 23.91
N GLU A 57 -3.17 -24.29 23.28
CA GLU A 57 -1.83 -24.85 23.35
C GLU A 57 -0.92 -24.25 22.26
N LEU A 58 0.34 -23.98 22.61
CA LEU A 58 1.32 -23.43 21.68
C LEU A 58 1.81 -24.53 20.72
N LEU A 59 1.42 -24.43 19.45
CA LEU A 59 1.61 -25.49 18.45
C LEU A 59 2.93 -25.39 17.65
N GLY A 60 4.06 -25.13 18.30
CA GLY A 60 5.35 -25.02 17.61
C GLY A 60 6.56 -25.37 18.48
N ASP A 61 7.70 -25.63 17.84
CA ASP A 61 9.01 -25.83 18.49
C ASP A 61 9.45 -24.55 19.24
N ASN A 62 8.85 -24.33 20.41
CA ASN A 62 9.26 -23.30 21.35
C ASN A 62 10.44 -23.81 22.17
N ARG A 63 11.66 -23.39 21.78
CA ARG A 63 12.89 -23.74 22.50
C ARG A 63 12.98 -23.22 23.94
N PHE A 64 12.03 -22.39 24.36
CA PHE A 64 11.93 -21.85 25.72
C PHE A 64 10.82 -22.51 26.55
N LEU A 65 9.99 -23.38 25.96
CA LEU A 65 8.99 -24.14 26.68
C LEU A 65 9.62 -25.47 27.14
N HIS A 66 10.01 -25.54 28.40
CA HIS A 66 10.50 -26.76 29.00
C HIS A 66 9.31 -27.48 29.62
N ASP A 67 8.82 -28.52 28.94
CA ASP A 67 7.60 -29.27 29.27
C ASP A 67 7.65 -30.02 30.61
N ASN A 68 8.74 -29.92 31.36
CA ASN A 68 8.86 -30.48 32.71
C ASN A 68 9.66 -29.52 33.60
N VAL A 69 8.96 -28.59 34.23
CA VAL A 69 9.50 -27.76 35.32
C VAL A 69 9.48 -28.60 36.60
N ASP A 70 10.64 -28.86 37.21
CA ASP A 70 10.78 -29.39 38.59
C ASP A 70 10.44 -28.33 39.65
#